data_AF-A0A359LU72-F1
#
_entry.id   AF-A0A359LU72-F1
#
_cell.length_a   1.000
_cell.length_b   1.000
_cell.length_c   1.000
_cell.angle_alpha   90.00
_cell.angle_beta   90.00
_cell.angle_gamma   90.00
#
_symmetry.space_group_name_H-M   'P 1'
#
loop_
_entity.id
_entity.type
_entity.pdbx_description
1 polymer ?
#
loop_
_entity_poly.entity_id
_entity_poly.type
_entity_poly.pdbx_seq_one_letter_code
_entity_poly.pdbx_strand_id
1 'polypeptide(L)'
;MNHCLRGSSWPVDLLETLLRMASHPDEDRARAGSHALFSIVVERLGDLFEPALCDTYASLFSYVVEYVRPEFVAADLLARYRRVRMPRRFEGLPERIENVFVLSRVTLGADVAITSVLLDAVKHRFPRAGVQFVGTHKSYELFAADPRVQHVPVSYGRTATLRERLSVWPELEQLLQSPRSIVIDPDSRLTQLGILPVCPEENYYFFESRGYGEYGPEPLCALTRRWARETFDVESAKAYIAPTYQAEVFESPTVAMSFGVGENPAKRIRDPFEEDLLRALIDRGLTVVIDKGAGGDEKERVERAVARSGAREGQVR
;
A
#
# COMPACT_ATOMS: atom_id res chain seq x y z
N MET A 1 -5.24 -12.12 18.19
CA MET A 1 -5.97 -10.89 17.80
C MET A 1 -7.06 -10.47 18.78
N ASN A 2 -7.91 -11.39 19.28
CA ASN A 2 -8.90 -11.06 20.33
C ASN A 2 -8.27 -10.42 21.59
N HIS A 3 -6.97 -10.61 21.84
CA HIS A 3 -6.22 -9.93 22.89
C HIS A 3 -6.06 -8.43 22.59
N CYS A 4 -5.56 -8.05 21.41
CA CYS A 4 -5.37 -6.64 21.02
C CYS A 4 -6.67 -5.87 20.89
N LEU A 5 -7.73 -6.48 20.33
CA LEU A 5 -9.06 -5.86 20.29
C LEU A 5 -9.68 -5.66 21.69
N ARG A 6 -9.19 -6.40 22.70
CA ARG A 6 -9.56 -6.24 24.12
C ARG A 6 -8.55 -5.39 24.91
N GLY A 7 -7.66 -4.66 24.22
CA GLY A 7 -6.64 -3.81 24.83
C GLY A 7 -5.48 -4.56 25.49
N SER A 8 -5.40 -5.87 25.34
CA SER A 8 -4.27 -6.68 25.84
C SER A 8 -3.12 -6.70 24.84
N SER A 9 -1.88 -6.74 25.33
CA SER A 9 -0.68 -6.85 24.49
C SER A 9 -0.66 -8.17 23.71
N TRP A 10 -0.01 -8.16 22.55
CA TRP A 10 0.29 -9.40 21.84
C TRP A 10 1.32 -10.22 22.65
N PRO A 11 1.19 -11.56 22.74
CA PRO A 11 2.15 -12.37 23.48
C PRO A 11 3.57 -12.24 22.91
N VAL A 12 4.52 -11.81 23.74
CA VAL A 12 5.92 -11.56 23.33
C VAL A 12 6.58 -12.84 22.81
N ASP A 13 6.41 -13.96 23.51
CA ASP A 13 6.99 -15.26 23.11
C ASP A 13 6.54 -15.71 21.70
N LEU A 14 5.30 -15.40 21.33
CA LEU A 14 4.76 -15.73 20.02
C LEU A 14 5.38 -14.83 18.94
N LEU A 15 5.56 -13.54 19.23
CA LEU A 15 6.25 -12.63 18.32
C LEU A 15 7.72 -13.04 18.14
N GLU A 16 8.43 -13.36 19.21
CA GLU A 16 9.82 -13.85 19.12
C GLU A 16 9.93 -15.14 18.31
N THR A 17 9.01 -16.08 18.49
CA THR A 17 8.97 -17.31 17.70
C THR A 17 8.82 -17.00 16.21
N LEU A 18 7.87 -16.13 15.86
CA LEU A 18 7.67 -15.69 14.46
C LEU A 18 8.91 -14.98 13.91
N LEU A 19 9.59 -14.16 14.70
CA LEU A 19 10.80 -13.44 14.29
C LEU A 19 11.99 -14.38 14.07
N ARG A 20 12.19 -15.36 14.95
CA ARG A 20 13.22 -16.40 14.78
C ARG A 20 12.98 -17.21 13.50
N MET A 21 11.71 -17.54 13.21
CA MET A 21 11.37 -18.21 11.95
C MET A 21 11.59 -17.28 10.74
N ALA A 22 11.11 -16.04 10.79
CA ALA A 22 11.22 -15.07 9.70
C ALA A 22 12.66 -14.63 9.39
N SER A 23 13.56 -14.76 10.37
CA SER A 23 14.98 -14.41 10.26
C SER A 23 15.89 -15.63 10.19
N HIS A 24 15.33 -16.82 9.98
CA HIS A 24 16.08 -18.07 9.94
C HIS A 24 17.06 -18.08 8.74
N PRO A 25 18.26 -18.69 8.85
CA PRO A 25 19.24 -18.73 7.74
C PRO A 25 18.75 -19.50 6.51
N ASP A 26 17.95 -20.54 6.72
CA ASP A 26 17.23 -21.27 5.66
C ASP A 26 16.11 -20.40 5.06
N GLU A 27 16.18 -20.18 3.75
CA GLU A 27 15.29 -19.26 3.02
C GLU A 27 13.83 -19.69 3.03
N ASP A 28 13.54 -20.99 2.94
CA ASP A 28 12.17 -21.49 2.94
C ASP A 28 11.51 -21.28 4.30
N ARG A 29 12.24 -21.54 5.40
CA ARG A 29 11.80 -21.22 6.76
C ARG A 29 11.63 -19.72 6.97
N ALA A 30 12.57 -18.90 6.47
CA ALA A 30 12.47 -17.45 6.53
C ALA A 30 11.22 -16.93 5.81
N ARG A 31 10.94 -17.47 4.62
CA ARG A 31 9.76 -17.14 3.83
C ARG A 31 8.48 -17.56 4.54
N ALA A 32 8.42 -18.77 5.07
CA ALA A 32 7.26 -19.26 5.83
C ALA A 32 7.01 -18.43 7.10
N GLY A 33 8.06 -18.14 7.87
CA GLY A 33 7.97 -17.29 9.07
C GLY A 33 7.54 -15.85 8.74
N SER A 34 8.08 -15.28 7.66
CA SER A 34 7.69 -13.96 7.16
C SER A 34 6.22 -13.95 6.72
N HIS A 35 5.80 -14.94 5.95
CA HIS A 35 4.40 -15.09 5.54
C HIS A 35 3.47 -15.18 6.76
N ALA A 36 3.82 -15.97 7.77
CA ALA A 36 3.04 -16.09 9.00
C ALA A 36 2.98 -14.75 9.76
N LEU A 37 4.10 -14.06 9.95
CA LEU A 37 4.15 -12.75 10.60
C LEU A 37 3.25 -11.73 9.88
N PHE A 38 3.35 -11.65 8.55
CA PHE A 38 2.58 -10.69 7.78
C PHE A 38 1.08 -11.04 7.76
N SER A 39 0.71 -12.28 7.48
CA SER A 39 -0.70 -12.69 7.39
C SER A 39 -1.42 -12.71 8.74
N ILE A 40 -0.76 -13.12 9.82
CA ILE A 40 -1.39 -13.27 11.15
C ILE A 40 -1.40 -11.96 11.93
N VAL A 41 -0.34 -11.16 11.80
CA VAL A 41 -0.15 -9.95 12.61
C VAL A 41 -0.35 -8.70 11.76
N VAL A 42 0.45 -8.51 10.71
CA VAL A 42 0.50 -7.24 9.96
C VAL A 42 -0.79 -6.95 9.19
N GLU A 43 -1.29 -7.91 8.42
CA GLU A 43 -2.53 -7.76 7.64
C GLU A 43 -3.72 -7.61 8.57
N ARG A 44 -3.76 -8.42 9.63
CA ARG A 44 -4.85 -8.39 10.60
C ARG A 44 -4.93 -7.08 11.38
N LEU A 45 -3.80 -6.51 11.80
CA LEU A 45 -3.78 -5.20 12.46
C LEU A 45 -3.99 -4.05 11.46
N GLY A 46 -3.55 -4.22 10.22
CA GLY A 46 -3.64 -3.19 9.18
C GLY A 46 -5.00 -3.09 8.49
N ASP A 47 -5.68 -4.21 8.26
CA ASP A 47 -6.90 -4.29 7.44
C ASP A 47 -8.19 -4.09 8.26
N LEU A 48 -8.10 -3.99 9.59
CA LEU A 48 -9.27 -3.77 10.44
C LEU A 48 -9.71 -2.29 10.50
N PHE A 49 -8.87 -1.34 10.07
CA PHE A 49 -9.16 0.10 10.13
C PHE A 49 -9.64 0.57 11.52
N GLU A 50 -9.12 -0.06 12.57
CA GLU A 50 -9.38 0.26 13.96
C GLU A 50 -8.29 1.22 14.46
N PRO A 51 -8.61 2.49 14.79
CA PRO A 51 -7.60 3.46 15.24
C PRO A 51 -6.75 2.96 16.41
N ALA A 52 -7.37 2.24 17.36
CA ALA A 52 -6.69 1.64 18.51
C ALA A 52 -5.62 0.59 18.13
N LEU A 53 -5.74 -0.03 16.95
CA LEU A 53 -4.75 -1.00 16.47
C LEU A 53 -3.53 -0.35 15.82
N CYS A 54 -3.57 0.96 15.50
CA CYS A 54 -2.42 1.67 14.95
C CYS A 54 -1.25 1.72 15.95
N ASP A 55 -1.52 2.07 17.21
CA ASP A 55 -0.51 2.05 18.28
C ASP A 55 0.00 0.64 18.57
N THR A 56 -0.89 -0.36 18.52
CA THR A 56 -0.51 -1.77 18.68
C THR A 56 0.44 -2.19 17.56
N TYR A 57 0.11 -1.85 16.31
CA TYR A 57 0.97 -2.13 15.16
C TYR A 57 2.33 -1.44 15.31
N ALA A 58 2.33 -0.13 15.60
CA ALA A 58 3.56 0.64 15.73
C ALA A 58 4.47 0.10 16.84
N SER A 59 3.91 -0.25 18.00
CA SER A 59 4.68 -0.84 19.10
C SER A 59 5.29 -2.18 18.73
N LEU A 60 4.50 -3.09 18.14
CA LEU A 60 5.00 -4.42 17.77
C LEU A 60 6.04 -4.33 16.66
N PHE A 61 5.74 -3.55 15.63
CA PHE A 61 6.58 -3.50 14.44
C PHE A 61 7.86 -2.68 14.67
N SER A 62 7.88 -1.74 15.62
CA SER A 62 9.14 -1.12 16.07
C SER A 62 10.09 -2.14 16.68
N TYR A 63 9.58 -3.10 17.46
CA TYR A 63 10.38 -4.23 17.97
C TYR A 63 10.84 -5.17 16.85
N VAL A 64 9.97 -5.44 15.87
CA VAL A 64 10.35 -6.21 14.66
C VAL A 64 11.50 -5.53 13.91
N VAL A 65 11.43 -4.21 13.76
CA VAL A 65 12.48 -3.43 13.07
C VAL A 65 13.78 -3.49 13.86
N GLU A 66 13.78 -3.22 15.17
CA GLU A 66 14.97 -3.33 16.03
C GLU A 66 15.60 -4.73 15.96
N TYR A 67 14.78 -5.79 15.99
CA TYR A 67 15.27 -7.16 15.92
C TYR A 67 16.04 -7.46 14.62
N VAL A 68 15.55 -6.95 13.48
CA VAL A 68 16.17 -7.18 12.16
C VAL A 68 17.29 -6.17 11.89
N ARG A 69 17.18 -4.97 12.46
CA ARG A 69 18.08 -3.83 12.28
C ARG A 69 18.42 -3.20 13.63
N PRO A 70 19.40 -3.78 14.36
CA PRO A 70 19.78 -3.36 15.71
C PRO A 70 20.33 -1.93 15.82
N GLU A 71 20.61 -1.28 14.69
CA GLU A 71 20.92 0.15 14.64
C GLU A 71 19.72 1.05 15.02
N PHE A 72 18.50 0.50 15.04
CA PHE A 72 17.33 1.18 15.58
C PHE A 72 16.98 0.70 16.98
N VAL A 73 16.42 1.62 17.77
CA VAL A 73 15.83 1.33 19.08
C VAL A 73 14.32 1.42 18.96
N ALA A 74 13.58 0.37 19.33
CA ALA A 74 12.12 0.34 19.15
C ALA A 74 11.40 1.46 19.91
N ALA A 75 11.90 1.83 21.09
CA ALA A 75 11.33 2.94 21.87
C ALA A 75 11.44 4.28 21.12
N ASP A 76 12.56 4.52 20.45
CA ASP A 76 12.80 5.75 19.68
C ASP A 76 11.95 5.79 18.41
N LEU A 77 11.83 4.65 17.71
CA LEU A 77 10.93 4.49 16.56
C LEU A 77 9.48 4.78 16.93
N LEU A 78 9.00 4.20 18.04
CA LEU A 78 7.63 4.42 18.52
C LEU A 78 7.41 5.87 18.95
N ALA A 79 8.39 6.48 19.64
CA ALA A 79 8.31 7.89 20.04
C ALA A 79 8.26 8.81 18.81
N ARG A 80 9.07 8.54 17.78
CA ARG A 80 9.02 9.24 16.50
C ARG A 80 7.66 9.07 15.83
N TYR A 81 7.19 7.84 15.68
CA TYR A 81 5.90 7.54 15.06
C TYR A 81 4.76 8.36 15.69
N ARG A 82 4.71 8.43 17.04
CA ARG A 82 3.72 9.22 17.77
C ARG A 82 3.79 10.72 17.49
N ARG A 83 4.98 11.27 17.20
CA ARG A 83 5.13 12.67 16.79
C ARG A 83 4.65 12.89 15.36
N VAL A 84 5.13 12.07 14.42
CA VAL A 84 4.87 12.30 12.98
C VAL A 84 3.42 12.00 12.56
N ARG A 85 2.70 11.13 13.29
CA ARG A 85 1.28 10.82 13.01
C ARG A 85 0.32 11.96 13.30
N MET A 86 0.76 12.95 14.08
CA MET A 86 -0.03 14.14 14.34
C MET A 86 -0.01 15.03 13.08
N PRO A 87 -1.17 15.25 12.41
CA PRO A 87 -1.23 16.13 11.26
C PRO A 87 -0.70 17.52 11.63
N ARG A 88 0.11 18.10 10.76
CA ARG A 88 0.66 19.44 10.94
C ARG A 88 0.58 20.20 9.62
N ARG A 89 0.36 21.51 9.71
CA ARG A 89 0.35 22.36 8.54
C ARG A 89 1.77 22.50 7.97
N PHE A 90 1.87 22.58 6.66
CA PHE A 90 3.09 23.00 5.98
C PHE A 90 3.31 24.49 6.20
N GLU A 91 4.40 24.85 6.89
CA GLU A 91 4.74 26.25 7.23
C GLU A 91 5.80 26.88 6.31
N GLY A 92 6.35 26.11 5.36
CA GLY A 92 7.37 26.59 4.43
C GLY A 92 6.84 27.48 3.31
N LEU A 93 7.74 27.95 2.46
CA LEU A 93 7.40 28.58 1.18
C LEU A 93 7.36 27.50 0.09
N PRO A 94 6.21 27.22 -0.54
CA PRO A 94 6.11 26.17 -1.57
C PRO A 94 7.07 26.36 -2.74
N GLU A 95 7.41 27.61 -3.07
CA GLU A 95 8.32 27.96 -4.17
C GLU A 95 9.78 27.60 -3.88
N ARG A 96 10.12 27.33 -2.61
CA ARG A 96 11.45 26.85 -2.20
C ARG A 96 11.56 25.33 -2.26
N ILE A 97 10.46 24.61 -2.43
CA ILE A 97 10.47 23.16 -2.55
C ILE A 97 10.78 22.79 -4.00
N GLU A 98 11.85 22.03 -4.19
CA GLU A 98 12.30 21.56 -5.50
C GLU A 98 11.70 20.18 -5.84
N ASN A 99 11.53 19.32 -4.84
CA ASN A 99 10.99 17.97 -5.02
C ASN A 99 9.95 17.62 -3.95
N VAL A 100 8.87 16.97 -4.37
CA VAL A 100 7.89 16.37 -3.46
C VAL A 100 7.81 14.89 -3.78
N PHE A 101 8.23 14.07 -2.82
CA PHE A 101 8.12 12.61 -2.93
C PHE A 101 6.79 12.16 -2.34
N VAL A 102 5.96 11.50 -3.13
CA VAL A 102 4.70 10.90 -2.68
C VAL A 102 4.86 9.39 -2.72
N LEU A 103 4.82 8.75 -1.54
CA LEU A 103 5.03 7.32 -1.43
C LEU A 103 3.75 6.56 -1.82
N SER A 104 3.91 5.48 -2.58
CA SER A 104 2.82 4.54 -2.86
C SER A 104 2.39 3.83 -1.58
N ARG A 105 1.08 3.60 -1.44
CA ARG A 105 0.48 2.70 -0.44
C ARG A 105 0.85 1.22 -0.69
N VAL A 106 1.39 0.91 -1.88
CA VAL A 106 1.71 -0.43 -2.38
C VAL A 106 0.46 -1.29 -2.66
N THR A 107 -0.69 -0.64 -2.83
CA THR A 107 -1.94 -1.27 -3.28
C THR A 107 -2.67 -0.35 -4.26
N LEU A 108 -3.09 -0.88 -5.42
CA LEU A 108 -3.69 -0.08 -6.49
C LEU A 108 -4.93 0.69 -6.02
N GLY A 109 -5.84 0.03 -5.29
CA GLY A 109 -7.06 0.69 -4.79
C GLY A 109 -6.77 1.85 -3.84
N ALA A 110 -5.76 1.72 -2.98
CA ALA A 110 -5.36 2.81 -2.09
C ALA A 110 -4.57 3.89 -2.83
N ASP A 111 -3.77 3.53 -3.84
CA ASP A 111 -3.11 4.53 -4.67
C ASP A 111 -4.11 5.35 -5.49
N VAL A 112 -5.20 4.75 -5.96
CA VAL A 112 -6.32 5.50 -6.56
C VAL A 112 -7.04 6.34 -5.50
N ALA A 113 -7.42 5.79 -4.35
CA ALA A 113 -8.26 6.49 -3.38
C ALA A 113 -7.53 7.56 -2.55
N ILE A 114 -6.23 7.39 -2.32
CA ILE A 114 -5.41 8.21 -1.40
C ILE A 114 -4.28 8.87 -2.19
N THR A 115 -3.35 8.08 -2.75
CA THR A 115 -2.12 8.61 -3.34
C THR A 115 -2.41 9.57 -4.50
N SER A 116 -3.40 9.28 -5.35
CA SER A 116 -3.79 10.16 -6.45
C SER A 116 -4.37 11.50 -5.97
N VAL A 117 -5.13 11.51 -4.86
CA VAL A 117 -5.63 12.73 -4.24
C VAL A 117 -4.46 13.59 -3.76
N LEU A 118 -3.44 12.96 -3.17
CA LEU A 118 -2.25 13.68 -2.71
C LEU A 118 -1.37 14.16 -3.87
N LEU A 119 -1.22 13.37 -4.94
CA LEU A 119 -0.55 13.81 -6.17
C LEU A 119 -1.25 15.05 -6.75
N ASP A 120 -2.58 15.06 -6.79
CA ASP A 120 -3.35 16.21 -7.23
C ASP A 120 -3.17 17.42 -6.30
N ALA A 121 -3.23 17.21 -4.99
CA ALA A 121 -3.00 18.27 -4.00
C ALA A 121 -1.60 18.89 -4.13
N VAL A 122 -0.58 18.06 -4.28
CA VAL A 122 0.82 18.49 -4.43
C VAL A 122 1.01 19.34 -5.69
N LYS A 123 0.40 18.95 -6.82
CA LYS A 123 0.48 19.74 -8.06
C LYS A 123 -0.12 21.14 -7.89
N HIS A 124 -1.17 21.29 -7.09
CA HIS A 124 -1.75 22.59 -6.76
C HIS A 124 -0.87 23.40 -5.80
N ARG A 125 -0.39 22.77 -4.71
CA ARG A 125 0.35 23.47 -3.66
C ARG A 125 1.78 23.82 -4.06
N PHE A 126 2.45 22.94 -4.80
CA PHE A 126 3.86 23.04 -5.17
C PHE A 126 4.03 23.06 -6.69
N PRO A 127 3.54 24.11 -7.39
CA PRO A 127 3.47 24.12 -8.86
C PRO A 127 4.86 24.11 -9.53
N ARG A 128 5.93 24.48 -8.82
CA ARG A 128 7.31 24.50 -9.33
C ARG A 128 8.12 23.27 -8.95
N ALA A 129 7.68 22.48 -7.97
CA ALA A 129 8.39 21.29 -7.56
C ALA A 129 8.22 20.17 -8.59
N GLY A 130 9.24 19.32 -8.73
CA GLY A 130 9.10 18.00 -9.34
C GLY A 130 8.28 17.09 -8.43
N VAL A 131 7.26 16.42 -8.98
CA VAL A 131 6.42 15.48 -8.23
C VAL A 131 6.92 14.07 -8.50
N GLN A 132 7.44 13.40 -7.48
CA GLN A 132 8.08 12.10 -7.59
C GLN A 132 7.19 11.04 -6.94
N PHE A 133 6.63 10.13 -7.73
CA PHE A 133 5.89 8.97 -7.24
C PHE A 133 6.87 7.85 -6.90
N VAL A 134 6.91 7.44 -5.64
CA VAL A 134 7.85 6.43 -5.14
C VAL A 134 7.11 5.11 -4.93
N GLY A 135 7.39 4.11 -5.75
CA GLY A 135 6.70 2.82 -5.66
C GLY A 135 7.00 1.89 -6.83
N THR A 136 6.20 0.83 -6.96
CA THR A 136 6.38 -0.16 -8.03
C THR A 136 5.92 0.38 -9.39
N HIS A 137 6.49 -0.14 -10.48
CA HIS A 137 6.08 0.21 -11.85
C HIS A 137 4.58 0.01 -12.07
N LYS A 138 4.03 -1.14 -11.64
CA LYS A 138 2.59 -1.45 -11.73
C LYS A 138 1.70 -0.38 -11.09
N SER A 139 2.16 0.24 -10.00
CA SER A 139 1.39 1.30 -9.33
C SER A 139 1.54 2.65 -10.04
N TYR A 140 2.74 2.93 -10.58
CA TYR A 140 3.00 4.13 -11.37
C TYR A 140 2.23 4.16 -12.70
N GLU A 141 1.95 3.01 -13.31
CA GLU A 141 1.15 2.90 -14.55
C GLU A 141 -0.22 3.58 -14.45
N LEU A 142 -0.79 3.70 -13.24
CA LEU A 142 -2.02 4.45 -13.00
C LEU A 142 -1.91 5.94 -13.34
N PHE A 143 -0.70 6.50 -13.37
CA PHE A 143 -0.41 7.93 -13.50
C PHE A 143 0.57 8.26 -14.64
N ALA A 144 1.03 7.26 -15.39
CA ALA A 144 2.16 7.38 -16.31
C ALA A 144 1.97 8.39 -17.47
N ALA A 145 0.73 8.79 -17.78
CA ALA A 145 0.43 9.84 -18.77
C ALA A 145 0.41 11.25 -18.18
N ASP A 146 0.53 11.41 -16.86
CA ASP A 146 0.61 12.71 -16.20
C ASP A 146 2.05 13.25 -16.30
N PRO A 147 2.31 14.29 -17.13
CA PRO A 147 3.67 14.79 -17.35
C PRO A 147 4.27 15.46 -16.11
N ARG A 148 3.46 15.76 -15.08
CA ARG A 148 3.93 16.33 -13.82
C ARG A 148 4.46 15.29 -12.85
N VAL A 149 4.19 14.01 -13.07
CA VAL A 149 4.56 12.92 -12.15
C VAL A 149 5.71 12.11 -12.76
N GLN A 150 6.81 12.03 -12.02
CA GLN A 150 7.97 11.21 -12.38
C GLN A 150 8.02 9.94 -11.51
N HIS A 151 8.39 8.81 -12.11
CA HIS A 151 8.52 7.55 -11.38
C HIS A 151 9.88 7.44 -10.70
N VAL A 152 9.86 7.15 -9.41
CA VAL A 152 11.03 6.67 -8.67
C VAL A 152 10.78 5.20 -8.30
N PRO A 153 11.40 4.26 -9.02
CA PRO A 153 11.11 2.84 -8.85
C PRO A 153 11.64 2.33 -7.52
N VAL A 154 10.73 1.83 -6.69
CA VAL A 154 11.07 1.12 -5.45
C VAL A 154 10.31 -0.20 -5.43
N SER A 155 11.05 -1.29 -5.36
CA SER A 155 10.47 -2.64 -5.31
C SER A 155 10.05 -2.98 -3.88
N TYR A 156 8.84 -3.48 -3.73
CA TYR A 156 8.34 -4.05 -2.47
C TYR A 156 7.74 -5.42 -2.74
N GLY A 157 8.50 -6.48 -2.46
CA GLY A 157 8.06 -7.84 -2.70
C GLY A 157 7.00 -8.29 -1.69
N ARG A 158 5.76 -8.50 -2.14
CA ARG A 158 4.67 -9.03 -1.29
C ARG A 158 4.89 -10.47 -0.83
N THR A 159 5.81 -11.19 -1.45
CA THR A 159 6.24 -12.55 -1.08
C THR A 159 7.67 -12.57 -0.56
N ALA A 160 8.30 -11.40 -0.43
CA ALA A 160 9.65 -11.27 0.11
C ALA A 160 9.66 -11.52 1.61
N THR A 161 10.79 -12.03 2.08
CA THR A 161 11.11 -12.22 3.49
C THR A 161 11.10 -10.88 4.24
N LEU A 162 10.98 -10.96 5.56
CA LEU A 162 11.03 -9.79 6.44
C LEU A 162 12.31 -8.96 6.22
N ARG A 163 13.45 -9.64 6.07
CA ARG A 163 14.75 -9.00 5.83
C ARG A 163 14.77 -8.24 4.51
N GLU A 164 14.32 -8.86 3.42
CA GLU A 164 14.26 -8.23 2.09
C GLU A 164 13.32 -7.01 2.07
N ARG A 165 12.22 -7.05 2.82
CA ARG A 165 11.31 -5.90 2.92
C ARG A 165 11.91 -4.72 3.68
N LEU A 166 12.76 -4.99 4.67
CA LEU A 166 13.44 -3.96 5.46
C LEU A 166 14.75 -3.51 4.81
N SER A 167 15.34 -4.30 3.92
CA SER A 167 16.59 -3.96 3.23
C SER A 167 16.43 -2.85 2.19
N VAL A 168 15.20 -2.49 1.82
CA VAL A 168 14.92 -1.33 0.94
C VAL A 168 15.14 0.01 1.65
N TRP A 169 15.17 0.01 2.99
CA TRP A 169 15.24 1.24 3.76
C TRP A 169 16.47 2.12 3.48
N PRO A 170 17.72 1.62 3.40
CA PRO A 170 18.88 2.50 3.24
C PRO A 170 18.83 3.27 1.92
N GLU A 171 18.40 2.60 0.85
CA GLU A 171 18.20 3.22 -0.46
C GLU A 171 17.09 4.28 -0.40
N LEU A 172 15.98 3.96 0.27
CA LEU A 172 14.86 4.88 0.45
C LEU A 172 15.28 6.11 1.28
N GLU A 173 16.03 5.93 2.36
CA GLU A 173 16.55 7.03 3.18
C GLU A 173 17.47 7.95 2.36
N GLN A 174 18.45 7.36 1.66
CA GLN A 174 19.39 8.12 0.85
C GLN A 174 18.69 8.93 -0.25
N LEU A 175 17.70 8.32 -0.91
CA LEU A 175 16.90 8.95 -1.95
C LEU A 175 16.06 10.12 -1.42
N LEU A 176 15.40 9.92 -0.27
CA LEU A 176 14.41 10.85 0.27
C LEU A 176 15.01 11.98 1.11
N GLN A 177 16.28 11.87 1.52
CA GLN A 177 17.02 12.96 2.20
C GLN A 177 17.53 14.05 1.24
N SER A 178 16.83 14.29 0.14
CA SER A 178 17.22 15.29 -0.85
C SER A 178 17.03 16.72 -0.31
N PRO A 179 17.96 17.67 -0.55
CA PRO A 179 17.79 19.07 -0.16
C PRO A 179 16.51 19.67 -0.76
N ARG A 180 15.90 20.61 -0.02
CA ARG A 180 14.70 21.35 -0.48
C ARG A 180 13.57 20.43 -0.95
N SER A 181 13.44 19.26 -0.31
CA SER A 181 12.40 18.30 -0.60
C SER A 181 11.54 18.01 0.62
N ILE A 182 10.32 17.53 0.36
CA ILE A 182 9.44 16.97 1.38
C ILE A 182 8.99 15.57 0.96
N VAL A 183 8.64 14.76 1.95
CA VAL A 183 8.08 13.43 1.75
C VAL A 183 6.65 13.43 2.28
N ILE A 184 5.74 12.98 1.44
CA ILE A 184 4.35 12.71 1.79
C ILE A 184 4.18 11.20 1.82
N ASP A 185 3.91 10.70 3.02
CA ASP A 185 3.71 9.28 3.28
C ASP A 185 2.24 9.02 3.60
N PRO A 186 1.47 8.46 2.66
CA PRO A 186 0.07 8.10 2.89
C PRO A 186 -0.08 6.76 3.58
N ASP A 187 0.69 6.44 4.62
CA ASP A 187 0.62 5.13 5.29
C ASP A 187 1.13 4.01 4.37
N SER A 188 2.33 4.24 3.82
CA SER A 188 3.05 3.38 2.90
C SER A 188 3.65 2.15 3.58
N ARG A 189 3.60 1.00 2.88
CA ARG A 189 4.33 -0.20 3.30
C ARG A 189 5.85 -0.07 3.18
N LEU A 190 6.35 0.92 2.43
CA LEU A 190 7.79 1.15 2.24
C LEU A 190 8.46 1.62 3.54
N THR A 191 7.77 2.49 4.29
CA THR A 191 8.23 3.02 5.58
C THR A 191 7.72 2.20 6.77
N GLN A 192 7.15 1.02 6.50
CA GLN A 192 6.43 0.21 7.49
C GLN A 192 5.35 1.02 8.21
N LEU A 193 4.53 1.71 7.42
CA LEU A 193 3.39 2.50 7.90
C LEU A 193 3.84 3.68 8.79
N GLY A 194 4.87 4.40 8.34
CA GLY A 194 5.40 5.60 8.99
C GLY A 194 6.38 5.38 10.14
N ILE A 195 6.71 4.12 10.46
CA ILE A 195 7.62 3.76 11.54
C ILE A 195 9.07 4.12 11.18
N LEU A 196 9.51 3.73 9.98
CA LEU A 196 10.90 3.93 9.55
C LEU A 196 11.17 5.42 9.23
N PRO A 197 12.22 6.03 9.81
CA PRO A 197 12.65 7.36 9.43
C PRO A 197 13.27 7.33 8.03
N VAL A 198 12.87 8.24 7.13
CA VAL A 198 13.42 8.31 5.76
C VAL A 198 13.91 9.70 5.38
N CYS A 199 13.58 10.71 6.17
CA CYS A 199 14.05 12.08 6.06
C CYS A 199 13.84 12.79 7.42
N PRO A 200 14.38 14.01 7.63
CA PRO A 200 14.10 14.80 8.82
C PRO A 200 12.60 14.99 9.07
N GLU A 201 12.16 14.95 10.34
CA GLU A 201 10.73 14.97 10.71
C GLU A 201 10.01 16.22 10.20
N GLU A 202 10.69 17.36 10.13
CA GLU A 202 10.18 18.63 9.62
C GLU A 202 9.86 18.62 8.12
N ASN A 203 10.44 17.68 7.36
CA ASN A 203 10.20 17.47 5.93
C ASN A 203 9.27 16.28 5.67
N TYR A 204 8.88 15.54 6.71
CA TYR A 204 8.05 14.35 6.62
C TYR A 204 6.59 14.66 7.00
N TYR A 205 5.67 14.39 6.07
CA TYR A 205 4.23 14.60 6.23
C TYR A 205 3.52 13.25 6.14
N PHE A 206 3.09 12.74 7.28
CA PHE A 206 2.50 11.42 7.40
C PHE A 206 0.97 11.51 7.50
N PHE A 207 0.29 10.85 6.57
CA PHE A 207 -1.14 10.64 6.62
C PHE A 207 -1.42 9.20 7.06
N GLU A 208 -1.63 9.00 8.36
CA GLU A 208 -2.01 7.71 8.93
C GLU A 208 -3.45 7.34 8.55
N SER A 209 -3.62 6.86 7.32
CA SER A 209 -4.94 6.63 6.71
C SER A 209 -5.88 5.67 7.48
N ARG A 210 -5.33 4.85 8.37
CA ARG A 210 -6.08 3.89 9.20
C ARG A 210 -6.59 4.46 10.52
N GLY A 211 -5.99 5.55 11.00
CA GLY A 211 -6.35 6.18 12.29
C GLY A 211 -6.94 7.58 12.13
N TYR A 212 -6.60 8.28 11.03
CA TYR A 212 -7.11 9.61 10.76
C TYR A 212 -8.63 9.59 10.48
N GLY A 213 -9.38 10.43 11.18
CA GLY A 213 -10.85 10.44 11.14
C GLY A 213 -11.52 9.50 12.14
N GLU A 214 -10.73 8.89 13.02
CA GLU A 214 -11.21 8.06 14.13
C GLU A 214 -12.19 6.96 13.64
N TYR A 215 -13.31 6.77 14.34
CA TYR A 215 -14.33 5.75 14.05
C TYR A 215 -15.40 6.22 13.04
N GLY A 216 -15.08 7.22 12.21
CA GLY A 216 -16.03 7.80 11.26
C GLY A 216 -16.32 6.91 10.04
N PRO A 217 -17.52 7.01 9.43
CA PRO A 217 -17.87 6.28 8.20
C PRO A 217 -17.29 6.93 6.93
N GLU A 218 -16.47 7.98 7.08
CA GLU A 218 -15.96 8.74 5.95
C GLU A 218 -15.07 7.88 5.04
N PRO A 219 -15.31 7.87 3.72
CA PRO A 219 -14.45 7.15 2.79
C PRO A 219 -13.01 7.67 2.83
N LEU A 220 -12.02 6.79 2.61
CA LEU A 220 -10.60 7.15 2.58
C LEU A 220 -10.28 8.34 1.66
N CYS A 221 -10.96 8.46 0.52
CA CYS A 221 -10.79 9.59 -0.39
C CYS A 221 -11.25 10.92 0.24
N ALA A 222 -12.33 10.93 1.02
CA ALA A 222 -12.80 12.12 1.73
C ALA A 222 -11.84 12.48 2.87
N LEU A 223 -11.40 11.49 3.65
CA LEU A 223 -10.40 11.67 4.70
C LEU A 223 -9.08 12.23 4.14
N THR A 224 -8.63 11.73 3.00
CA THR A 224 -7.41 12.21 2.33
C THR A 224 -7.55 13.66 1.88
N ARG A 225 -8.69 14.05 1.30
CA ARG A 225 -8.96 15.45 0.94
C ARG A 225 -8.94 16.36 2.16
N ARG A 226 -9.58 15.93 3.25
CA ARG A 226 -9.59 16.68 4.51
C ARG A 226 -8.17 16.87 5.05
N TRP A 227 -7.38 15.80 5.08
CA TRP A 227 -5.98 15.87 5.50
C TRP A 227 -5.15 16.78 4.59
N ALA A 228 -5.34 16.72 3.27
CA ALA A 228 -4.65 17.59 2.31
C ALA A 228 -5.03 19.06 2.48
N ARG A 229 -6.29 19.36 2.81
CA ARG A 229 -6.72 20.71 3.18
C ARG A 229 -6.04 21.19 4.45
N GLU A 230 -6.06 20.41 5.52
CA GLU A 230 -5.48 20.79 6.82
C GLU A 230 -3.96 20.93 6.78
N THR A 231 -3.29 20.08 5.99
CA THR A 231 -1.84 19.99 5.91
C THR A 231 -1.27 20.96 4.87
N PHE A 232 -1.92 21.07 3.71
CA PHE A 232 -1.37 21.78 2.54
C PHE A 232 -2.25 22.92 2.02
N ASP A 233 -3.36 23.25 2.69
CA ASP A 233 -4.30 24.30 2.28
C ASP A 233 -4.90 24.07 0.87
N VAL A 234 -5.14 22.80 0.50
CA VAL A 234 -5.74 22.44 -0.80
C VAL A 234 -7.15 21.90 -0.62
N GLU A 235 -8.15 22.71 -0.99
CA GLU A 235 -9.58 22.35 -0.91
C GLU A 235 -10.04 21.42 -2.04
N SER A 236 -9.45 21.54 -3.22
CA SER A 236 -10.00 21.01 -4.47
C SER A 236 -9.40 19.68 -4.92
N ALA A 237 -8.59 19.02 -4.08
CA ALA A 237 -7.89 17.80 -4.45
C ALA A 237 -8.85 16.67 -4.86
N LYS A 238 -8.60 16.00 -5.98
CA LYS A 238 -9.46 14.93 -6.51
C LYS A 238 -8.69 13.66 -6.81
N ALA A 239 -9.36 12.53 -6.60
CA ALA A 239 -8.83 11.25 -7.07
C ALA A 239 -8.83 11.22 -8.60
N TYR A 240 -7.78 10.66 -9.18
CA TYR A 240 -7.65 10.54 -10.63
C TYR A 240 -6.78 9.34 -11.01
N ILE A 241 -6.88 8.95 -12.28
CA ILE A 241 -5.90 8.11 -12.96
C ILE A 241 -5.57 8.77 -14.31
N ALA A 242 -4.34 8.57 -14.77
CA ALA A 242 -3.84 9.01 -16.05
C ALA A 242 -2.95 7.91 -16.65
N PRO A 243 -3.50 6.76 -17.05
CA PRO A 243 -2.71 5.71 -17.69
C PRO A 243 -2.29 6.13 -19.12
N THR A 244 -1.14 5.63 -19.58
CA THR A 244 -0.68 5.83 -20.97
C THR A 244 -1.44 4.98 -21.98
N TYR A 245 -2.01 3.87 -21.54
CA TYR A 245 -2.79 2.98 -22.39
C TYR A 245 -4.20 3.53 -22.59
N GLN A 246 -4.61 3.65 -23.86
CA GLN A 246 -6.01 3.85 -24.20
C GLN A 246 -6.71 2.50 -24.16
N ALA A 247 -7.75 2.38 -23.33
CA ALA A 247 -8.52 1.16 -23.22
C ALA A 247 -9.03 0.72 -24.60
N GLU A 248 -8.87 -0.57 -24.92
CA GLU A 248 -9.49 -1.16 -26.10
C GLU A 248 -11.01 -0.97 -25.99
N VAL A 249 -11.62 -0.39 -27.01
CA VAL A 249 -13.08 -0.27 -27.08
C VAL A 249 -13.60 -1.58 -27.67
N PHE A 250 -14.25 -2.38 -26.83
CA PHE A 250 -14.89 -3.62 -27.27
C PHE A 250 -16.22 -3.30 -27.95
N GLU A 251 -16.43 -3.85 -29.14
CA GLU A 251 -17.71 -3.71 -29.88
C GLU A 251 -18.84 -4.51 -29.22
N SER A 252 -18.51 -5.57 -28.48
CA SER A 252 -19.44 -6.40 -27.72
C SER A 252 -19.64 -5.89 -26.29
N PRO A 253 -20.82 -6.16 -25.68
CA PRO A 253 -21.02 -5.94 -24.25
C PRO A 253 -19.96 -6.69 -23.44
N THR A 254 -19.11 -5.93 -22.77
CA THR A 254 -17.93 -6.44 -22.07
C THR A 254 -18.07 -6.24 -20.56
N VAL A 255 -17.71 -7.27 -19.79
CA VAL A 255 -17.62 -7.23 -18.33
C VAL A 255 -16.16 -7.35 -17.93
N ALA A 256 -15.65 -6.34 -17.21
CA ALA A 256 -14.34 -6.42 -16.57
C ALA A 256 -14.46 -7.11 -15.21
N MET A 257 -13.56 -8.06 -14.92
CA MET A 257 -13.57 -8.85 -13.69
C MET A 257 -12.18 -8.95 -13.09
N SER A 258 -12.10 -9.05 -11.77
CA SER A 258 -10.89 -9.45 -11.06
C SER A 258 -11.24 -10.46 -9.98
N PHE A 259 -10.56 -11.60 -9.98
CA PHE A 259 -10.59 -12.59 -8.89
C PHE A 259 -9.36 -12.47 -7.99
N GLY A 260 -8.61 -11.38 -8.13
CA GLY A 260 -7.43 -11.12 -7.33
C GLY A 260 -7.78 -10.93 -5.87
N VAL A 261 -7.19 -11.75 -5.00
CA VAL A 261 -7.31 -11.64 -3.54
C VAL A 261 -5.98 -11.26 -2.89
N GLY A 262 -4.94 -11.05 -3.70
CA GLY A 262 -3.60 -10.69 -3.24
C GLY A 262 -2.96 -11.80 -2.42
N GLU A 263 -3.17 -13.05 -2.86
CA GLU A 263 -2.71 -14.27 -2.19
C GLU A 263 -3.25 -14.50 -0.78
N ASN A 264 -4.42 -13.92 -0.45
CA ASN A 264 -5.12 -14.18 0.80
C ASN A 264 -6.39 -15.02 0.56
N PRO A 265 -6.35 -16.36 0.76
CA PRO A 265 -7.50 -17.24 0.53
C PRO A 265 -8.74 -16.89 1.37
N ALA A 266 -8.58 -16.19 2.50
CA ALA A 266 -9.71 -15.79 3.34
C ALA A 266 -10.57 -14.69 2.69
N LYS A 267 -10.03 -13.96 1.72
CA LYS A 267 -10.77 -12.94 0.93
C LYS A 267 -11.50 -13.55 -0.29
N ARG A 268 -11.33 -14.86 -0.53
CA ARG A 268 -11.83 -15.56 -1.71
C ARG A 268 -13.19 -16.22 -1.45
N ILE A 269 -14.05 -16.25 -2.47
CA ILE A 269 -15.23 -17.11 -2.49
C ILE A 269 -14.79 -18.52 -2.92
N ARG A 270 -15.31 -19.55 -2.26
CA ARG A 270 -14.88 -20.94 -2.51
C ARG A 270 -15.29 -21.42 -3.90
N ASP A 271 -14.49 -22.34 -4.44
CA ASP A 271 -14.81 -23.07 -5.66
C ASP A 271 -16.17 -23.80 -5.54
N PRO A 272 -16.92 -23.95 -6.65
CA PRO A 272 -16.58 -23.57 -8.04
C PRO A 272 -17.08 -22.17 -8.46
N PHE A 273 -17.31 -21.24 -7.53
CA PHE A 273 -17.95 -19.95 -7.82
C PHE A 273 -17.34 -19.18 -9.01
N GLU A 274 -16.02 -19.09 -9.08
CA GLU A 274 -15.31 -18.37 -10.16
C GLU A 274 -15.61 -19.00 -11.54
N GLU A 275 -15.62 -20.34 -11.62
CA GLU A 275 -15.91 -21.11 -12.83
C GLU A 275 -17.37 -20.91 -13.29
N ASP A 276 -18.30 -21.01 -12.34
CA ASP A 276 -19.74 -20.90 -12.61
C ASP A 276 -20.13 -19.47 -13.00
N LEU A 277 -19.51 -18.45 -12.39
CA LEU A 277 -19.75 -17.05 -12.75
C LEU A 277 -19.25 -16.76 -14.17
N LEU A 278 -18.06 -17.24 -14.53
CA LEU A 278 -17.54 -17.09 -15.90
C LEU A 278 -18.48 -17.77 -16.90
N ARG A 279 -18.87 -19.03 -16.65
CA ARG A 279 -19.81 -19.77 -17.52
C ARG A 279 -21.12 -19.00 -17.69
N ALA A 280 -21.69 -18.50 -16.60
CA ALA A 280 -22.95 -17.76 -16.62
C ALA A 280 -22.88 -16.44 -17.41
N LEU A 281 -21.72 -15.77 -17.45
CA LEU A 281 -21.51 -14.56 -18.26
C LEU A 281 -21.32 -14.90 -19.74
N ILE A 282 -20.55 -15.95 -20.03
CA ILE A 282 -20.30 -16.46 -21.38
C ILE A 282 -21.59 -16.94 -22.04
N ASP A 283 -22.43 -17.69 -21.31
CA ASP A 283 -23.72 -18.20 -21.79
C ASP A 283 -24.72 -17.07 -22.14
N ARG A 284 -24.52 -15.88 -21.54
CA ARG A 284 -25.27 -14.66 -21.89
C ARG A 284 -24.72 -13.92 -23.10
N GLY A 285 -23.67 -14.44 -23.73
CA GLY A 285 -23.03 -13.84 -24.90
C GLY A 285 -22.13 -12.64 -24.58
N LEU A 286 -21.73 -12.47 -23.30
CA LEU A 286 -20.85 -11.38 -22.89
C LEU A 286 -19.38 -11.72 -23.16
N THR A 287 -18.60 -10.71 -23.53
CA THR A 287 -17.13 -10.79 -23.49
C THR A 287 -16.68 -10.49 -22.07
N VAL A 288 -15.77 -11.29 -21.52
CA VAL A 288 -15.18 -11.06 -20.20
C VAL A 288 -13.74 -10.62 -20.38
N VAL A 289 -13.37 -9.51 -19.73
CA VAL A 289 -11.96 -9.11 -19.58
C VAL A 289 -11.56 -9.41 -18.15
N ILE A 290 -10.61 -10.31 -17.94
CA ILE A 290 -10.25 -10.80 -16.61
C ILE A 290 -8.83 -10.41 -16.21
N ASP A 291 -8.72 -9.72 -15.07
CA ASP A 291 -7.46 -9.50 -14.39
C ASP A 291 -6.96 -10.81 -13.77
N LYS A 292 -5.77 -11.23 -14.22
CA LYS A 292 -5.07 -12.44 -13.74
C LYS A 292 -4.26 -12.21 -12.46
N GLY A 293 -4.34 -11.01 -11.88
CA GLY A 293 -3.70 -10.67 -10.62
C GLY A 293 -2.22 -10.30 -10.76
N ALA A 294 -1.44 -10.52 -9.69
CA ALA A 294 -0.03 -10.14 -9.63
C ALA A 294 0.95 -11.20 -10.17
N GLY A 295 0.47 -12.36 -10.62
CA GLY A 295 1.28 -13.52 -11.03
C GLY A 295 1.19 -14.69 -10.05
N GLY A 296 1.96 -15.76 -10.31
CA GLY A 296 2.02 -16.94 -9.44
C GLY A 296 0.69 -17.72 -9.35
N ASP A 297 0.40 -18.25 -8.16
CA ASP A 297 -0.76 -19.10 -7.87
C ASP A 297 -2.10 -18.43 -8.25
N GLU A 298 -2.23 -17.12 -8.05
CA GLU A 298 -3.41 -16.36 -8.47
C GLU A 298 -3.63 -16.38 -9.97
N LYS A 299 -2.56 -16.18 -10.76
CA LYS A 299 -2.65 -16.26 -12.22
C LYS A 299 -3.05 -17.66 -12.66
N GLU A 300 -2.38 -18.69 -12.15
CA GLU A 300 -2.68 -20.08 -12.51
C GLU A 300 -4.11 -20.47 -12.14
N ARG A 301 -4.60 -19.98 -11.00
CA ARG A 301 -5.97 -20.21 -10.54
C ARG A 301 -7.00 -19.58 -11.48
N VAL A 302 -6.80 -18.31 -11.85
CA VAL A 302 -7.67 -17.63 -12.83
C VAL A 302 -7.66 -18.38 -14.16
N GLU A 303 -6.49 -18.80 -14.64
CA GLU A 303 -6.36 -19.56 -15.89
C GLU A 303 -7.09 -20.92 -15.83
N ARG A 304 -7.02 -21.63 -14.69
CA ARG A 304 -7.82 -22.84 -14.47
C ARG A 304 -9.32 -22.57 -14.48
N ALA A 305 -9.77 -21.49 -13.83
CA ALA A 305 -11.19 -21.13 -13.80
C ALA A 305 -11.72 -20.83 -15.21
N VAL A 306 -10.94 -20.08 -16.01
CA VAL A 306 -11.25 -19.80 -17.42
C VAL A 306 -11.32 -21.11 -18.23
N ALA A 307 -10.34 -22.01 -18.10
CA ALA A 307 -10.34 -23.28 -18.83
C ALA A 307 -11.57 -24.16 -18.51
N ARG A 308 -12.09 -24.10 -17.27
CA ARG A 308 -13.27 -24.87 -16.82
C ARG A 308 -14.61 -24.17 -17.06
N SER A 309 -14.59 -22.90 -17.44
CA SER A 309 -15.80 -22.13 -17.76
C SER A 309 -16.47 -22.56 -19.07
N GLY A 310 -15.71 -23.19 -19.99
CA GLY A 310 -16.18 -23.51 -21.34
C GLY A 310 -16.06 -22.35 -22.34
N ALA A 311 -15.31 -21.29 -22.00
CA ALA A 311 -15.03 -20.17 -22.89
C ALA A 311 -14.41 -20.63 -24.22
N ARG A 312 -14.92 -20.10 -25.34
CA ARG A 312 -14.26 -20.17 -26.65
C ARG A 312 -13.24 -19.04 -26.79
N GLU A 313 -12.34 -19.17 -27.76
CA GLU A 313 -11.34 -18.16 -28.07
C GLU A 313 -12.00 -16.78 -28.29
N GLY A 314 -11.45 -15.74 -27.67
CA GLY A 314 -11.96 -14.37 -27.73
C GLY A 314 -13.14 -14.04 -26.81
N GLN A 315 -13.76 -15.02 -26.12
CA GLN A 315 -14.84 -14.76 -25.16
C GLN A 315 -14.32 -14.31 -23.79
N VAL A 316 -13.12 -14.77 -23.41
CA VAL A 316 -12.40 -14.29 -22.23
C VAL A 316 -11.06 -13.74 -22.70
N ARG A 317 -10.77 -12.49 -22.34
CA ARG A 317 -9.52 -11.78 -22.61
C ARG A 317 -8.77 -11.53 -21.30
#